data_AF-A0A832NTW7-F1
#
_entry.id   AF-A0A832NTW7-F1
#
_cell.length_a   1.000
_cell.length_b   1.000
_cell.length_c   1.000
_cell.angle_alpha   90.00
_cell.angle_beta   90.00
_cell.angle_gamma   90.00
#
_symmetry.space_group_name_H-M   'P 1'
#
loop_
_entity.id
_entity.type
_entity.pdbx_description
1 polymer ?
#
loop_
_entity_poly.entity_id
_entity_poly.type
_entity_poly.pdbx_seq_one_letter_code
_entity_poly.pdbx_strand_id
1 'polypeptide(L)' 'EVEDLGYPILEDGIQALPFWKHGVRFFTIEGPNKEKVEFSQMISVPNLPI' A
#
# COMPACT_ATOMS: atom_id res chain seq x y z
N GLU A 1 -4.02 12.46 -4.90
CA GLU A 1 -3.64 11.06 -4.61
C GLU A 1 -2.13 11.01 -4.38
N VAL A 2 -1.50 9.88 -4.02
CA VAL A 2 -0.04 9.85 -3.79
C VAL A 2 0.73 10.15 -5.09
N GLU A 3 0.12 9.80 -6.20
CA GLU A 3 0.46 10.09 -7.59
C GLU A 3 0.73 11.59 -7.83
N ASP A 4 -0.05 12.47 -7.19
CA ASP A 4 0.06 13.93 -7.37
C ASP A 4 1.27 14.54 -6.63
N LEU A 5 1.93 13.77 -5.77
CA LEU A 5 3.09 14.23 -4.99
C LEU A 5 4.42 14.07 -5.73
N GLY A 6 4.43 13.44 -6.91
CA GLY A 6 5.62 13.26 -7.75
C GLY A 6 6.57 12.14 -7.29
N TYR A 7 6.14 11.27 -6.38
CA TYR A 7 6.89 10.06 -6.02
C TYR A 7 6.60 8.93 -7.01
N PRO A 8 7.62 8.26 -7.58
CA PRO A 8 7.41 7.11 -8.45
C PRO A 8 6.70 5.98 -7.69
N ILE A 9 5.57 5.51 -8.22
CA ILE A 9 4.92 4.27 -7.76
C ILE A 9 5.60 3.09 -8.46
N LEU A 10 5.90 2.04 -7.71
CA LEU A 10 6.68 0.91 -8.22
C LEU A 10 5.83 -0.19 -8.87
N GLU A 11 4.53 -0.24 -8.57
CA GLU A 11 3.58 -1.20 -9.11
C GLU A 11 2.50 -0.53 -9.98
N ASP A 12 1.87 -1.32 -10.86
CA ASP A 12 0.70 -0.89 -11.63
C ASP A 12 -0.57 -1.02 -10.75
N GLY A 13 -0.76 -0.03 -9.88
CA GLY A 13 -1.88 0.07 -8.94
C GLY A 13 -1.72 -0.72 -7.64
N ILE A 14 -2.82 -0.80 -6.87
CA ILE A 14 -2.84 -1.45 -5.55
C ILE A 14 -2.75 -2.97 -5.69
N GLN A 15 -1.76 -3.54 -5.01
CA GLN A 15 -1.53 -4.98 -4.93
C GLN A 15 -2.30 -5.61 -3.76
N ALA A 16 -2.52 -6.93 -3.82
CA ALA A 16 -3.14 -7.68 -2.74
C ALA A 16 -2.42 -9.02 -2.52
N LEU A 17 -2.20 -9.38 -1.25
CA LEU A 17 -1.60 -10.66 -0.87
C LEU A 17 -2.43 -11.34 0.23
N PRO A 18 -2.51 -12.68 0.26
CA PRO A 18 -3.27 -13.43 1.26
C PRO A 18 -2.49 -13.57 2.59
N PHE A 19 -1.89 -12.48 3.06
CA PHE A 19 -1.21 -12.43 4.36
C PHE A 19 -2.18 -12.01 5.48
N TRP A 20 -1.85 -12.35 6.73
CA TRP A 20 -2.73 -12.15 7.89
C TRP A 20 -4.07 -12.91 7.76
N LYS A 21 -4.98 -12.70 8.73
CA LYS A 21 -6.28 -13.41 8.77
C LYS A 21 -7.18 -13.12 7.55
N HIS A 22 -7.05 -11.94 6.96
CA HIS A 22 -8.00 -11.41 5.97
C HIS A 22 -7.33 -10.83 4.71
N GLY A 23 -6.01 -10.86 4.61
CA GLY A 23 -5.26 -10.26 3.51
C GLY A 23 -4.65 -8.89 3.87
N VAL A 24 -3.84 -8.39 2.96
CA VAL A 24 -3.28 -7.04 2.96
C VAL A 24 -3.43 -6.44 1.56
N ARG A 25 -3.69 -5.14 1.49
CA ARG A 25 -3.58 -4.35 0.26
C ARG A 25 -2.43 -3.36 0.41
N PHE A 26 -1.60 -3.20 -0.61
CA PHE A 26 -0.45 -2.31 -0.52
C PHE A 26 -0.07 -1.70 -1.86
N PHE A 27 0.75 -0.66 -1.81
CA PHE A 27 1.51 -0.12 -2.93
C PHE A 27 2.83 0.44 -2.38
N THR A 28 3.82 0.59 -3.25
CA THR A 28 5.15 1.06 -2.89
C THR A 28 5.50 2.32 -3.67
N ILE A 29 6.14 3.27 -3.00
CA ILE A 29 6.80 4.41 -3.66
C ILE A 29 8.32 4.35 -3.51
N GLU A 30 9.02 5.00 -4.44
CA GLU A 30 10.43 5.36 -4.25
C GLU A 30 10.55 6.72 -3.56
N GLY A 31 11.17 6.75 -2.39
CA GLY A 31 11.43 7.96 -1.63
C GLY A 31 12.65 8.74 -2.13
N PRO A 32 12.89 9.96 -1.59
CA PRO A 32 13.97 10.84 -2.03
C PRO A 32 15.39 10.25 -1.94
N ASN A 33 15.61 9.28 -1.06
CA ASN A 33 16.89 8.61 -0.87
C ASN A 33 16.96 7.24 -1.58
N LYS A 34 16.04 6.99 -2.54
CA LYS A 34 15.87 5.70 -3.22
C LYS A 34 15.45 4.56 -2.29
N GLU A 35 14.91 4.89 -1.13
CA GLU A 35 14.28 3.93 -0.24
C GLU A 35 12.94 3.48 -0.82
N LYS A 36 12.57 2.23 -0.56
CA LYS A 36 11.23 1.75 -0.83
C LYS A 36 10.36 2.01 0.39
N VAL A 37 9.26 2.74 0.22
CA VAL A 37 8.28 2.97 1.27
C VAL A 37 6.98 2.27 0.87
N GLU A 38 6.62 1.23 1.61
CA GLU A 38 5.39 0.46 1.38
C GLU A 38 4.28 0.99 2.29
N PHE A 39 3.13 1.31 1.70
CA PHE A 39 1.91 1.64 2.41
C PHE A 39 1.00 0.41 2.44
N SER A 40 0.88 -0.21 3.61
CA SER A 40 0.13 -1.44 3.81
C SER A 40 -1.18 -1.19 4.58
N GLN A 41 -2.31 -1.57 3.99
CA GLN A 41 -3.61 -1.62 4.65
C GLN A 41 -3.94 -3.08 5.02
N MET A 42 -3.98 -3.37 6.32
CA MET A 42 -4.54 -4.63 6.80
C MET A 42 -6.03 -4.67 6.45
N ILE A 43 -6.48 -5.74 5.78
CA ILE A 43 -7.90 -5.91 5.49
C ILE A 43 -8.57 -6.30 6.81
N SER A 44 -9.31 -5.39 7.44
CA SER A 44 -10.18 -5.74 8.55
C SER A 44 -11.46 -6.36 8.01
N VAL A 45 -12.14 -7.15 8.85
CA VAL A 45 -13.50 -7.58 8.55
C VAL A 45 -14.35 -6.33 8.24
N PRO A 46 -15.06 -6.30 7.10
CA PRO A 46 -15.92 -5.18 6.77
C PRO A 46 -16.93 -5.07 7.93
N ASN A 47 -16.91 -3.93 8.64
CA ASN A 47 -17.79 -3.50 9.74
C ASN A 47 -17.19 -3.35 11.16
N LEU A 48 -15.87 -3.38 11.37
CA LEU A 48 -15.30 -2.81 12.60
C LEU A 48 -14.67 -1.43 12.32
N PRO A 49 -15.11 -0.35 12.98
CA PRO A 49 -14.43 0.94 12.89
C PRO A 49 -13.05 0.81 13.55
N ILE A 50 -12.05 1.38 12.88
CA ILE A 50 -10.75 1.70 13.49
C ILE A 50 -10.92 2.86 14.48
#